data_AF-A0A417QN72-F1
#
_entry.id   AF-A0A417QN72-F1
#
_cell.length_a   1.000
_cell.length_b   1.000
_cell.length_c   1.000
_cell.angle_alpha   90.00
_cell.angle_beta   90.00
_cell.angle_gamma   90.00
#
_symmetry.space_group_name_H-M   'P 1'
#
loop_
_entity.id
_entity.type
_entity.pdbx_description
1 polymer ?
#
loop_
_entity_poly.entity_id
_entity_poly.type
_entity_poly.pdbx_seq_one_letter_code
_entity_poly.pdbx_strand_id
1 'polypeptide(L)'
;MDESRGKSINVNLKLELQYGERNCFLEGNFQIRTDKENGFIIREDYRQSIRKELQGLGFPSSACGTIYLEEGIFYFIQKQKRQISITKELYPAVAEKYSTNAANVERNIRTTIEKVWTRGNLQRLDDFGSGMIEYKTGRPTNGTVIHTLARKVQESSVQGR
;
A
#
# COMPACT_ATOMS: atom_id res chain seq x y z
N MET A 1 -30.90 24.38 2.30
CA MET A 1 -30.78 22.95 1.93
C MET A 1 -29.93 22.90 0.67
N ASP A 2 -28.61 22.73 0.79
CA ASP A 2 -27.72 22.59 -0.36
C ASP A 2 -27.27 21.14 -0.45
N GLU A 3 -27.77 20.46 -1.48
CA GLU A 3 -27.50 19.07 -1.78
C GLU A 3 -26.25 18.98 -2.66
N SER A 4 -25.09 19.29 -2.07
CA SER A 4 -23.78 19.06 -2.67
C SER A 4 -23.44 17.56 -2.69
N ARG A 5 -24.21 16.76 -3.45
CA ARG A 5 -23.90 15.35 -3.73
C ARG A 5 -22.63 15.30 -4.58
N GLY A 6 -21.52 14.90 -3.96
CA GLY A 6 -20.27 14.64 -4.67
C GLY A 6 -20.48 13.69 -5.84
N LYS A 7 -20.02 14.08 -7.04
CA LYS A 7 -20.07 13.22 -8.22
C LYS A 7 -19.08 12.07 -8.00
N SER A 8 -19.58 10.84 -8.11
CA SER A 8 -18.75 9.64 -8.14
C SER A 8 -18.61 9.21 -9.58
N ILE A 9 -17.37 9.17 -10.10
CA ILE A 9 -17.08 8.66 -11.44
C ILE A 9 -16.53 7.25 -11.29
N ASN A 10 -17.16 6.30 -11.98
CA ASN A 10 -16.64 4.94 -12.14
C ASN A 10 -15.81 4.90 -13.43
N VAL A 11 -14.51 4.65 -13.29
CA VAL A 11 -13.61 4.40 -14.43
C VAL A 11 -13.17 2.95 -14.39
N ASN A 12 -13.29 2.29 -15.55
CA ASN A 12 -12.76 0.96 -15.79
C ASN A 12 -11.43 1.13 -16.54
N LEU A 13 -10.34 0.74 -15.90
CA LEU A 13 -9.01 0.73 -16.51
C LEU A 13 -8.49 -0.71 -16.41
N LYS A 14 -8.27 -1.32 -17.58
CA LYS A 14 -7.58 -2.59 -17.70
C LYS A 14 -6.14 -2.31 -18.09
N LEU A 15 -5.23 -2.45 -17.13
CA LEU A 15 -3.79 -2.48 -17.42
C LEU A 15 -3.28 -3.89 -17.19
N GLU A 16 -2.79 -4.51 -18.27
CA GLU A 16 -2.00 -5.72 -18.21
C GLU A 16 -0.54 -5.31 -17.97
N LEU A 17 -0.03 -5.62 -16.78
CA LEU A 17 1.37 -5.41 -16.47
C LEU A 17 2.09 -6.76 -16.54
N GLN A 18 2.97 -6.91 -17.54
CA GLN A 18 3.80 -8.09 -17.70
C GLN A 18 5.00 -8.01 -16.74
N TYR A 19 5.15 -9.00 -15.86
CA TYR A 19 6.32 -9.13 -14.98
C TYR A 19 6.87 -10.56 -14.99
N GLY A 20 7.77 -10.85 -15.93
CA GLY A 20 8.26 -12.21 -16.19
C GLY A 20 7.17 -13.09 -16.82
N GLU A 21 7.04 -14.35 -16.37
CA GLU A 21 6.03 -15.32 -16.85
C GLU A 21 4.66 -15.21 -16.12
N ARG A 22 4.44 -14.18 -15.31
CA ARG A 22 3.19 -14.03 -14.54
C ARG A 22 2.46 -12.76 -14.95
N ASN A 23 1.22 -12.94 -15.40
CA ASN A 23 0.31 -11.83 -15.68
C ASN A 23 -0.31 -11.37 -14.37
N CYS A 24 -0.08 -10.11 -14.00
CA CYS A 24 -0.90 -9.45 -13.00
C CYS A 24 -1.95 -8.63 -13.71
N PHE A 25 -3.20 -9.05 -13.52
CA PHE A 25 -4.37 -8.34 -14.02
C PHE A 25 -4.74 -7.28 -12.99
N LEU A 26 -4.57 -6.01 -13.34
CA LEU A 26 -5.19 -4.91 -12.61
C LEU A 26 -6.55 -4.68 -13.24
N GLU A 27 -7.56 -5.41 -12.77
CA GLU A 27 -8.96 -5.07 -13.02
C GLU A 27 -9.51 -4.46 -11.73
N GLY A 28 -9.84 -3.16 -11.77
CA GLY A 28 -10.35 -2.50 -10.58
C GLY A 28 -11.40 -1.45 -10.91
N ASN A 29 -12.52 -1.53 -10.20
CA ASN A 29 -13.52 -0.48 -10.19
C ASN A 29 -13.05 0.64 -9.27
N PHE A 30 -12.51 1.71 -9.85
CA PHE A 30 -12.08 2.87 -9.07
C PHE A 30 -13.26 3.80 -8.85
N GLN A 31 -13.72 3.91 -7.60
CA GLN A 31 -14.66 4.96 -7.20
C GLN A 31 -13.87 6.25 -6.93
N ILE A 32 -13.93 7.20 -7.87
CA ILE A 32 -13.42 8.55 -7.62
C ILE A 32 -14.50 9.31 -6.86
N ARG A 33 -14.37 9.39 -5.52
CA ARG A 33 -15.16 10.31 -4.69
C ARG A 33 -14.45 11.67 -4.62
N THR A 34 -15.04 12.70 -5.24
CA THR A 34 -14.56 14.08 -5.12
C THR A 34 -15.20 14.75 -3.90
N ASP A 35 -14.53 14.73 -2.76
CA ASP A 35 -14.82 15.63 -1.63
C ASP A 35 -13.98 16.90 -1.77
N LYS A 36 -14.66 18.02 -2.07
CA LYS A 36 -14.10 19.17 -2.80
C LYS A 36 -13.06 20.04 -2.10
N GLU A 37 -12.89 20.02 -0.78
CA GLU A 37 -12.04 21.06 -0.15
C GLU A 37 -10.92 20.60 0.79
N ASN A 38 -10.95 19.40 1.39
CA ASN A 38 -9.85 18.97 2.28
C ASN A 38 -9.47 17.48 2.17
N GLY A 39 -10.40 16.58 1.81
CA GLY A 39 -10.10 15.14 1.81
C GLY A 39 -9.49 14.59 0.53
N PHE A 40 -9.56 15.30 -0.60
CA PHE A 40 -8.90 14.89 -1.86
C PHE A 40 -7.40 15.22 -1.87
N ILE A 41 -7.01 16.41 -1.42
CA ILE A 41 -5.61 16.86 -1.36
C ILE A 41 -4.80 15.97 -0.39
N ILE A 42 -5.36 15.70 0.79
CA ILE A 42 -4.73 14.81 1.79
C ILE A 42 -4.48 13.39 1.21
N ARG A 43 -5.31 12.89 0.28
CA ARG A 43 -5.18 11.53 -0.25
C ARG A 43 -4.06 11.37 -1.27
N GLU A 44 -3.84 12.36 -2.14
CA GLU A 44 -2.80 12.25 -3.18
C GLU A 44 -1.39 12.43 -2.60
N ASP A 45 -1.25 13.32 -1.60
CA ASP A 45 0.02 13.55 -0.90
C ASP A 45 0.51 12.28 -0.17
N TYR A 46 -0.41 11.54 0.46
CA TYR A 46 -0.07 10.27 1.09
C TYR A 46 0.38 9.22 0.08
N ARG A 47 -0.29 9.09 -1.07
CA ARG A 47 0.11 8.10 -2.09
C ARG A 47 1.49 8.38 -2.66
N GLN A 48 1.80 9.65 -2.96
CA GLN A 48 3.12 10.02 -3.41
C GLN A 48 4.19 9.74 -2.35
N SER A 49 3.89 10.03 -1.09
CA SER A 49 4.80 9.75 0.03
C SER A 49 5.03 8.24 0.19
N ILE A 50 3.97 7.42 0.16
CA ILE A 50 4.08 5.95 0.22
C ILE A 50 4.96 5.42 -0.92
N ARG A 51 4.73 5.89 -2.16
CA ARG A 51 5.53 5.46 -3.33
C ARG A 51 6.99 5.84 -3.18
N LYS A 52 7.30 7.05 -2.71
CA LYS A 52 8.68 7.52 -2.48
C LYS A 52 9.38 6.65 -1.45
N GLU A 53 8.72 6.32 -0.34
CA GLU A 53 9.28 5.45 0.69
C GLU A 53 9.53 4.04 0.16
N LEU A 54 8.55 3.43 -0.53
CA LEU A 54 8.70 2.11 -1.13
C LEU A 54 9.86 2.07 -2.15
N GLN A 55 9.96 3.06 -3.04
CA GLN A 55 11.06 3.16 -4.00
C GLN A 55 12.41 3.37 -3.30
N GLY A 56 12.45 4.21 -2.26
CA GLY A 56 13.65 4.46 -1.46
C GLY A 56 14.19 3.21 -0.78
N LEU A 57 13.30 2.29 -0.39
CA LEU A 57 13.61 0.97 0.17
C LEU A 57 13.99 -0.08 -0.90
N GLY A 58 13.84 0.24 -2.19
CA GLY A 58 14.18 -0.66 -3.29
C GLY A 58 13.02 -1.53 -3.78
N PHE A 59 11.78 -1.20 -3.42
CA PHE A 59 10.62 -1.87 -4.01
C PHE A 59 10.42 -1.43 -5.46
N PRO A 60 10.34 -2.38 -6.43
CA PRO A 60 10.05 -2.04 -7.82
C PRO A 60 8.60 -1.55 -7.95
N SER A 61 8.39 -0.41 -8.60
CA SER A 61 7.09 0.27 -8.72
C SER A 61 6.02 -0.56 -9.43
N SER A 62 6.43 -1.41 -10.35
CA SER A 62 5.57 -2.24 -11.20
C SER A 62 5.27 -3.63 -10.62
N ALA A 63 5.90 -4.03 -9.52
CA ALA A 63 5.61 -5.33 -8.93
C ALA A 63 4.25 -5.31 -8.23
N CYS A 64 3.46 -6.37 -8.46
CA CYS A 64 2.10 -6.47 -7.93
C CYS A 64 2.06 -6.40 -6.40
N GLY A 65 3.05 -6.99 -5.72
CA GLY A 65 3.16 -6.87 -4.26
C GLY A 65 3.45 -5.43 -3.80
N THR A 66 4.19 -4.64 -4.57
CA THR A 66 4.40 -3.21 -4.29
C THR A 66 3.11 -2.42 -4.47
N ILE A 67 2.35 -2.71 -5.54
CA ILE A 67 1.05 -2.07 -5.81
C ILE A 67 0.06 -2.41 -4.69
N TYR A 68 0.00 -3.66 -4.25
CA TYR A 68 -0.85 -4.09 -3.14
C TYR A 68 -0.39 -3.51 -1.80
N LEU A 69 0.91 -3.36 -1.57
CA LEU A 69 1.46 -2.67 -0.39
C LEU A 69 1.05 -1.20 -0.37
N GLU A 70 1.21 -0.48 -1.48
CA GLU A 70 0.80 0.92 -1.60
C GLU A 70 -0.67 1.07 -1.23
N GLU A 71 -1.54 0.25 -1.80
CA GLU A 71 -2.97 0.29 -1.53
C GLU A 71 -3.30 -0.09 -0.09
N GLY A 72 -2.66 -1.14 0.44
CA GLY A 72 -2.87 -1.59 1.81
C GLY A 72 -2.46 -0.53 2.84
N ILE A 73 -1.31 0.12 2.65
CA ILE A 73 -0.82 1.20 3.51
C ILE A 73 -1.77 2.40 3.45
N PHE A 74 -2.19 2.78 2.25
CA PHE A 74 -3.15 3.87 2.06
C PHE A 74 -4.49 3.57 2.74
N TYR A 75 -5.02 2.36 2.56
CA TYR A 75 -6.24 1.88 3.24
C TYR A 75 -6.10 1.94 4.76
N PHE A 76 -4.95 1.49 5.27
CA PHE A 76 -4.64 1.51 6.71
C PHE A 76 -4.66 2.93 7.28
N ILE A 77 -4.02 3.89 6.60
CA ILE A 77 -3.99 5.31 7.00
C ILE A 77 -5.40 5.91 6.97
N GLN A 78 -6.17 5.66 5.91
CA GLN A 78 -7.51 6.22 5.74
C GLN A 78 -8.48 5.81 6.85
N LYS A 79 -8.38 4.56 7.32
CA LYS A 79 -9.33 4.02 8.28
C LYS A 79 -9.13 4.56 9.69
N GLN A 80 -8.01 5.23 10.01
CA GLN A 80 -7.67 5.85 11.32
C GLN A 80 -7.92 4.95 12.57
N LYS A 81 -8.22 3.67 12.38
CA LYS A 81 -8.51 2.72 13.45
C LYS A 81 -7.20 2.12 13.93
N ARG A 82 -6.96 2.17 15.23
CA ARG A 82 -5.74 1.64 15.86
C ARG A 82 -5.56 0.12 15.67
N GLN A 83 -6.60 -0.60 15.26
CA GLN A 83 -6.58 -2.05 15.11
C GLN A 83 -7.39 -2.48 13.88
N ILE A 84 -6.78 -2.43 12.71
CA ILE A 84 -7.31 -3.05 11.48
C ILE A 84 -6.73 -4.47 11.42
N SER A 85 -7.59 -5.47 11.26
CA SER A 85 -7.11 -6.85 11.05
C SER A 85 -6.59 -6.99 9.62
N ILE A 86 -5.29 -7.24 9.47
CA ILE A 86 -4.68 -7.34 8.14
C ILE A 86 -5.30 -8.48 7.32
N THR A 87 -5.45 -9.66 7.92
CA THR A 87 -5.96 -10.85 7.23
C THR A 87 -7.46 -10.84 7.00
N LYS A 88 -8.23 -10.21 7.89
CA LYS A 88 -9.71 -10.22 7.84
C LYS A 88 -10.31 -8.97 7.20
N GLU A 89 -9.56 -7.88 7.08
CA GLU A 89 -10.08 -6.62 6.56
C GLU A 89 -9.20 -6.05 5.43
N LEU A 90 -7.90 -5.84 5.69
CA LEU A 90 -7.02 -5.17 4.72
C LEU A 90 -6.83 -6.00 3.45
N TYR A 91 -6.45 -7.28 3.56
CA TYR A 91 -6.25 -8.13 2.39
C TYR A 91 -7.53 -8.35 1.59
N PRO A 92 -8.70 -8.62 2.22
CA PRO A 92 -9.97 -8.65 1.48
C PRO A 92 -10.30 -7.35 0.75
N ALA A 93 -10.09 -6.18 1.37
CA ALA A 93 -10.36 -4.89 0.74
C ALA A 93 -9.47 -4.63 -0.49
N VAL A 94 -8.17 -4.95 -0.38
CA VAL A 94 -7.24 -4.86 -1.52
C VAL A 94 -7.62 -5.88 -2.59
N ALA A 95 -8.01 -7.10 -2.19
CA ALA A 95 -8.39 -8.15 -3.13
C ALA A 95 -9.62 -7.78 -3.95
N GLU A 96 -10.64 -7.21 -3.31
CA GLU A 96 -11.84 -6.70 -3.99
C GLU A 96 -11.50 -5.61 -5.01
N LYS A 97 -10.59 -4.69 -4.65
CA LYS A 97 -10.19 -3.58 -5.53
C LYS A 97 -9.48 -4.05 -6.80
N TYR A 98 -8.69 -5.12 -6.72
CA TYR A 98 -7.89 -5.63 -7.84
C TYR A 98 -8.44 -6.93 -8.42
N SER A 99 -9.72 -7.24 -8.18
CA SER A 99 -10.39 -8.45 -8.68
C SER A 99 -9.57 -9.74 -8.45
N THR A 100 -9.02 -9.88 -7.25
CA THR A 100 -8.21 -11.02 -6.83
C THR A 100 -8.71 -11.60 -5.51
N ASN A 101 -7.93 -12.45 -4.85
CA ASN A 101 -8.27 -13.00 -3.53
C ASN A 101 -7.23 -12.62 -2.47
N ALA A 102 -7.65 -12.62 -1.20
CA ALA A 102 -6.82 -12.20 -0.08
C ALA A 102 -5.51 -13.02 0.07
N ALA A 103 -5.53 -14.31 -0.28
CA ALA A 103 -4.34 -15.16 -0.24
C ALA A 103 -3.32 -14.76 -1.32
N ASN A 104 -3.78 -14.38 -2.50
CA ASN A 104 -2.93 -13.83 -3.57
C ASN A 104 -2.33 -12.49 -3.16
N VAL A 105 -3.10 -11.62 -2.50
CA VAL A 105 -2.58 -10.35 -1.98
C VAL A 105 -1.45 -10.60 -0.99
N GLU A 106 -1.69 -11.41 0.04
CA GLU A 106 -0.69 -11.79 1.05
C GLU A 106 0.58 -12.34 0.39
N ARG A 107 0.42 -13.33 -0.50
CA ARG A 107 1.54 -14.02 -1.13
C ARG A 107 2.39 -13.08 -1.98
N ASN A 108 1.76 -12.21 -2.76
CA ASN A 108 2.47 -11.25 -3.61
C ASN A 108 3.22 -10.21 -2.78
N ILE A 109 2.61 -9.73 -1.69
CA ILE A 109 3.27 -8.82 -0.73
C ILE A 109 4.49 -9.52 -0.12
N ARG A 110 4.32 -10.71 0.45
CA ARG A 110 5.39 -11.50 1.07
C ARG A 110 6.54 -11.75 0.11
N THR A 111 6.24 -12.25 -1.09
CA THR A 111 7.28 -12.55 -2.10
C THR A 111 8.04 -11.29 -2.52
N THR A 112 7.37 -10.14 -2.53
CA THR A 112 8.00 -8.86 -2.88
C THR A 112 8.90 -8.36 -1.75
N ILE A 113 8.42 -8.41 -0.50
CA ILE A 113 9.22 -8.10 0.70
C ILE A 113 10.44 -9.01 0.76
N GLU A 114 10.29 -10.32 0.59
CA GLU A 114 11.41 -11.28 0.59
C GLU A 114 12.49 -10.92 -0.45
N LYS A 115 12.07 -10.56 -1.67
CA LYS A 115 13.00 -10.14 -2.73
C LYS A 115 13.74 -8.85 -2.38
N VAL A 116 13.03 -7.85 -1.88
CA VAL A 116 13.63 -6.56 -1.48
C VAL A 116 14.52 -6.74 -0.26
N TRP A 117 14.15 -7.55 0.71
CA TRP A 117 14.97 -7.79 1.91
C TRP A 117 16.26 -8.55 1.60
N THR A 118 16.26 -9.37 0.54
CA THR A 118 17.44 -10.11 0.10
C THR A 118 18.38 -9.27 -0.79
N ARG A 119 17.84 -8.29 -1.53
CA ARG A 119 18.57 -7.54 -2.58
C ARG A 119 18.67 -6.04 -2.34
N GLY A 120 17.93 -5.52 -1.38
CA GLY A 120 17.69 -4.10 -1.17
C GLY A 120 18.87 -3.40 -0.51
N ASN A 121 18.75 -2.09 -0.38
CA ASN A 121 19.77 -1.26 0.25
C ASN A 121 19.80 -1.54 1.75
N LEU A 122 20.75 -2.38 2.19
CA LEU A 122 20.89 -2.82 3.58
C LEU A 122 20.95 -1.65 4.56
N GLN A 123 21.58 -0.53 4.18
CA GLN A 123 21.69 0.64 5.05
C GLN A 123 20.33 1.29 5.32
N ARG A 124 19.52 1.47 4.27
CA ARG A 124 18.15 1.99 4.43
C ARG A 124 17.21 1.00 5.09
N LEU A 125 17.39 -0.29 4.80
CA LEU A 125 16.65 -1.35 5.46
C LEU A 125 17.02 -1.45 6.94
N ASP A 126 18.22 -1.05 7.36
CA ASP A 126 18.62 -1.02 8.77
C ASP A 126 17.96 0.16 9.50
N ASP A 127 17.96 1.34 8.88
CA ASP A 127 17.26 2.55 9.36
C ASP A 127 15.75 2.30 9.57
N PHE A 128 15.13 1.52 8.68
CA PHE A 128 13.71 1.15 8.79
C PHE A 128 13.49 -0.13 9.60
N GLY A 129 14.41 -1.08 9.51
CA GLY A 129 14.25 -2.47 9.91
C GLY A 129 14.60 -2.73 11.36
N SER A 130 15.31 -1.83 12.03
CA SER A 130 15.57 -1.89 13.48
C SER A 130 14.29 -2.13 14.30
N GLY A 131 13.12 -1.63 13.84
CA GLY A 131 11.81 -1.91 14.45
C GLY A 131 10.94 -2.94 13.71
N MET A 132 11.37 -3.45 12.56
CA MET A 132 10.58 -4.38 11.74
C MET A 132 11.04 -5.85 11.80
N ILE A 133 12.27 -6.13 12.24
CA ILE A 133 12.86 -7.47 12.22
C ILE A 133 12.10 -8.42 13.17
N GLU A 134 11.69 -9.58 12.67
CA GLU A 134 11.18 -10.66 13.50
C GLU A 134 12.33 -11.48 14.10
N TYR A 135 12.31 -11.67 15.43
CA TYR A 135 13.37 -12.36 16.18
C TYR A 135 13.69 -13.78 15.69
N LYS A 136 12.71 -14.49 15.14
CA LYS A 136 12.87 -15.90 14.73
C LYS A 136 13.42 -16.07 13.32
N THR A 137 13.07 -15.18 12.41
CA THR A 137 13.35 -15.33 10.98
C THR A 137 14.35 -14.30 10.47
N GLY A 138 14.65 -13.27 11.28
CA GLY A 138 15.49 -12.14 10.89
C GLY A 138 14.86 -11.26 9.82
N ARG A 139 13.56 -11.46 9.51
CA ARG A 139 12.84 -10.80 8.42
C ARG A 139 11.53 -10.20 8.93
N PRO A 140 11.05 -9.10 8.35
CA PRO A 140 9.81 -8.51 8.81
C PRO A 140 8.60 -9.27 8.30
N THR A 141 7.53 -9.31 9.11
CA THR A 141 6.23 -9.83 8.65
C THR A 141 5.53 -8.81 7.75
N ASN A 142 4.67 -9.25 6.83
CA ASN A 142 3.89 -8.35 5.98
C ASN A 142 3.15 -7.30 6.81
N GLY A 143 2.60 -7.70 7.96
CA GLY A 143 1.89 -6.80 8.85
C GLY A 143 2.79 -5.75 9.47
N THR A 144 3.96 -6.15 9.97
CA THR A 144 4.95 -5.23 10.52
C THR A 144 5.39 -4.21 9.47
N VAL A 145 5.64 -4.64 8.23
CA VAL A 145 5.99 -3.73 7.13
C VAL A 145 4.87 -2.71 6.88
N ILE A 146 3.61 -3.16 6.76
CA ILE A 146 2.46 -2.26 6.54
C ILE A 146 2.32 -1.26 7.69
N HIS A 147 2.39 -1.72 8.94
CA HIS A 147 2.26 -0.87 10.12
C HIS A 147 3.38 0.19 10.19
N THR A 148 4.62 -0.23 10.02
CA THR A 148 5.77 0.67 10.17
C THR A 148 5.85 1.68 9.03
N LEU A 149 5.56 1.26 7.78
CA LEU A 149 5.48 2.20 6.66
C LEU A 149 4.33 3.19 6.80
N ALA A 150 3.15 2.73 7.22
CA ALA A 150 2.02 3.62 7.47
C ALA A 150 2.36 4.68 8.52
N ARG A 151 2.97 4.25 9.63
CA ARG A 151 3.41 5.15 10.69
C ARG A 151 4.42 6.17 10.17
N LYS A 152 5.43 5.73 9.42
CA LYS A 152 6.47 6.62 8.89
C LYS A 152 5.89 7.70 7.97
N VAL A 153 5.00 7.31 7.07
CA VAL A 153 4.33 8.24 6.16
C VAL A 153 3.50 9.26 6.93
N GLN A 154 2.81 8.83 7.99
CA GLN A 154 2.07 9.73 8.88
C GLN A 154 3.01 10.71 9.60
N GLU A 155 4.14 10.24 10.15
CA GLU A 155 5.14 11.10 10.80
C GLU A 155 5.75 12.13 9.84
N SER A 156 6.15 11.71 8.63
CA SER A 156 6.71 12.61 7.61
C SER A 156 5.73 13.70 7.17
N SER A 157 4.42 13.41 7.17
CA SER A 157 3.38 14.39 6.85
C SER A 157 3.13 15.43 7.96
N VAL A 158 3.51 15.11 9.21
CA VAL A 158 3.36 16.01 10.37
C VAL A 158 4.57 16.96 10.49
N GLN A 159 5.76 16.50 10.10
CA GLN A 159 7.01 17.27 10.24
C GLN A 159 7.14 18.44 9.22
N GLY A 160 6.28 18.49 8.20
CA GLY A 160 6.26 19.54 7.18
C GLY A 160 5.31 20.70 7.46
N ARG A 161 4.82 20.85 8.69
CA ARG A 161 3.96 21.97 9.14
C ARG A 161 4.60 22.77 10.26
#